data_AF-C5DFL9-F1
#
_entry.id   AF-C5DFL9-F1
#
_cell.length_a   1.000
_cell.length_b   1.000
_cell.length_c   1.000
_cell.angle_alpha   90.00
_cell.angle_beta   90.00
_cell.angle_gamma   90.00
#
_symmetry.space_group_name_H-M   'P 1'
#
loop_
_entity.id
_entity.type
_entity.pdbx_description
1 polymer ?
#
loop_
_entity_poly.entity_id
_entity_poly.type
_entity_poly.pdbx_seq_one_letter_code
_entity_poly.pdbx_strand_id
1 'polypeptide(L)'
;MSSDNDGRKVERRLAVYSPDTQLNTYMNAVSELGSLCFSILVGKLDEKHELTQERLQAWKEEIQFKHSEAQMYVEFEKLKVKVENESASENIEEIKRQMESELAQIRRKNDVTRQRNEKLRAMNSHIDLVNEQLEDMHRGKSRVSATREEWERQLGRPAVESLLDSNVFDKNIVKVRDGDEREELSVVSNFSRRADELKKTNDSMKKTAQRLQVELANYKEKWAHDASLFDKITEVLKDELVKRDLFRPQGKNQADEDNDEDEDEDEDDNDLDAEAAESEQDSLSEAQNSDEEGKL
;
A
#
# COMPACT_ATOMS: atom_id res chain seq x y z
N MET A 1 -58.23 -23.24 -14.36
CA MET A 1 -57.54 -22.92 -15.64
C MET A 1 -58.37 -22.09 -16.63
N SER A 2 -59.71 -21.93 -16.50
CA SER A 2 -60.50 -21.04 -17.39
C SER A 2 -60.36 -19.54 -17.08
N SER A 3 -60.18 -19.19 -15.80
CA SER A 3 -60.12 -17.80 -15.31
C SER A 3 -58.97 -16.97 -15.89
N ASP A 4 -57.80 -17.56 -16.12
CA ASP A 4 -56.64 -16.82 -16.65
C ASP A 4 -56.80 -16.44 -18.12
N ASN A 5 -57.50 -17.27 -18.89
CA ASN A 5 -57.77 -17.00 -20.30
C ASN A 5 -58.84 -15.91 -20.45
N ASP A 6 -59.82 -15.90 -19.56
CA ASP A 6 -60.85 -14.86 -19.53
C ASP A 6 -60.30 -13.52 -19.00
N GLY A 7 -59.39 -13.55 -18.01
CA GLY A 7 -58.66 -12.37 -17.54
C GLY A 7 -57.85 -11.70 -18.65
N ARG A 8 -57.08 -12.46 -19.43
CA ARG A 8 -56.31 -11.92 -20.57
C ARG A 8 -57.21 -11.35 -21.68
N LYS A 9 -58.39 -11.92 -21.90
CA LYS A 9 -59.35 -11.37 -22.89
C LYS A 9 -59.93 -10.04 -22.42
N VAL A 10 -60.21 -9.91 -21.13
CA VAL A 10 -60.69 -8.67 -20.52
C VAL A 10 -59.60 -7.59 -20.60
N GLU A 11 -58.36 -7.93 -20.26
CA GLU A 11 -57.22 -7.03 -20.36
C GLU A 11 -56.99 -6.52 -21.80
N ARG A 12 -57.05 -7.41 -22.79
CA ARG A 12 -56.98 -7.00 -24.22
C ARG A 12 -58.13 -6.09 -24.62
N ARG A 13 -59.35 -6.33 -24.14
CA ARG A 13 -60.50 -5.45 -24.43
C ARG A 13 -60.33 -4.09 -23.79
N LEU A 14 -59.86 -4.04 -22.54
CA LEU A 14 -59.56 -2.79 -21.83
C LEU A 14 -58.47 -2.00 -22.52
N ALA A 15 -57.41 -2.66 -23.03
CA ALA A 15 -56.33 -2.01 -23.76
C ALA A 15 -56.78 -1.34 -25.07
N VAL A 16 -57.88 -1.82 -25.68
CA VAL A 16 -58.44 -1.29 -26.93
C VAL A 16 -59.68 -0.43 -26.68
N TYR A 17 -60.12 -0.33 -25.42
CA TYR A 17 -61.33 0.42 -25.07
C TYR A 17 -61.06 1.92 -25.16
N SER A 18 -61.71 2.59 -26.12
CA SER A 18 -61.71 4.04 -26.25
C SER A 18 -63.17 4.52 -26.30
N PRO A 19 -63.76 4.91 -25.15
CA PRO A 19 -65.19 5.17 -25.03
C PRO A 19 -65.63 6.43 -25.79
N ASP A 20 -64.82 7.48 -25.77
CA ASP A 20 -65.22 8.81 -26.24
C ASP A 20 -64.29 9.29 -27.35
N THR A 21 -64.60 8.87 -28.58
CA THR A 21 -63.94 9.42 -29.77
C THR A 21 -64.94 10.23 -30.58
N GLN A 22 -64.47 11.34 -31.17
CA GLN A 22 -65.24 12.13 -32.12
C GLN A 22 -65.68 11.29 -33.33
N LEU A 23 -64.96 10.19 -33.60
CA LEU A 23 -65.34 9.16 -34.56
C LEU A 23 -66.63 8.41 -34.16
N ASN A 24 -66.81 8.05 -32.88
CA ASN A 24 -68.04 7.42 -32.39
C ASN A 24 -69.24 8.36 -32.56
N THR A 25 -69.07 9.65 -32.27
CA THR A 25 -70.12 10.67 -32.45
C THR A 25 -70.54 10.82 -33.92
N TYR A 26 -69.57 10.80 -34.84
CA TYR A 26 -69.84 10.80 -36.27
C TYR A 26 -70.53 9.50 -36.74
N MET A 27 -70.03 8.33 -36.31
CA MET A 27 -70.61 7.03 -36.67
C MET A 27 -72.04 6.87 -36.16
N ASN A 28 -72.35 7.38 -34.97
CA ASN A 28 -73.72 7.41 -34.45
C ASN A 28 -74.63 8.28 -35.32
N ALA A 29 -74.19 9.47 -35.70
CA ALA A 29 -74.96 10.36 -36.59
C ALA A 29 -75.21 9.74 -37.98
N VAL A 30 -74.20 9.05 -38.54
CA VAL A 30 -74.32 8.32 -39.81
C VAL A 30 -75.23 7.10 -39.67
N SER A 31 -75.18 6.39 -38.54
CA SER A 31 -76.04 5.23 -38.25
C SER A 31 -77.50 5.65 -38.10
N GLU A 32 -77.76 6.78 -37.42
CA GLU A 32 -79.11 7.36 -37.32
C GLU A 32 -79.66 7.72 -38.71
N LEU A 33 -78.87 8.42 -39.53
CA LEU A 33 -79.25 8.71 -40.92
C LEU A 33 -79.46 7.44 -41.74
N GLY A 34 -78.58 6.45 -41.61
CA GLY A 34 -78.67 5.16 -42.30
C GLY A 34 -79.93 4.39 -41.92
N SER A 35 -80.30 4.42 -40.64
CA SER A 35 -81.54 3.80 -40.12
C SER A 35 -82.79 4.50 -40.67
N LEU A 36 -82.76 5.82 -40.83
CA LEU A 36 -83.82 6.57 -41.47
C LEU A 36 -83.93 6.22 -42.96
N CYS A 37 -82.81 6.23 -43.70
CA CYS A 37 -82.78 5.85 -45.11
C CYS A 37 -83.31 4.44 -45.33
N PHE A 38 -82.93 3.50 -44.47
CA PHE A 38 -83.42 2.13 -44.51
C PHE A 38 -84.92 2.04 -44.22
N SER A 39 -85.42 2.80 -43.24
CA SER A 39 -86.85 2.83 -42.90
C SER A 39 -87.70 3.44 -44.02
N ILE A 40 -87.17 4.44 -44.73
CA ILE A 40 -87.77 5.01 -45.94
C ILE A 40 -87.82 3.95 -47.06
N LEU A 41 -86.70 3.26 -47.32
CA LEU A 41 -86.58 2.22 -48.35
C LEU A 41 -87.51 1.03 -48.11
N VAL A 42 -87.70 0.64 -46.84
CA VAL A 42 -88.57 -0.49 -46.44
C VAL A 42 -90.05 -0.08 -46.35
N GLY A 43 -90.37 1.21 -46.50
CA GLY A 43 -91.74 1.73 -46.45
C GLY A 43 -92.39 1.65 -45.06
N LYS A 44 -91.59 1.48 -44.01
CA LYS A 44 -92.03 1.46 -42.60
C LYS A 44 -91.62 2.76 -41.91
N LEU A 45 -92.06 3.88 -42.47
CA LEU A 45 -91.79 5.17 -41.86
C LEU A 45 -92.72 5.35 -40.66
N ASP A 46 -92.17 5.32 -39.45
CA ASP A 46 -92.89 5.66 -38.22
C ASP A 46 -93.23 7.17 -38.22
N GLU A 47 -94.43 7.54 -37.74
CA GLU A 47 -94.87 8.95 -37.57
C GLU A 47 -93.93 9.78 -36.66
N LYS A 48 -93.02 9.13 -35.92
CA LYS A 48 -92.00 9.79 -35.09
C LYS A 48 -90.89 10.48 -35.89
N HIS A 49 -90.72 10.16 -37.17
CA HIS A 49 -89.70 10.75 -38.02
C HIS A 49 -90.31 11.89 -38.86
N GLU A 50 -90.50 13.05 -38.24
CA GLU A 50 -90.95 14.26 -38.93
C GLU A 50 -89.90 14.69 -39.97
N LEU A 51 -90.12 14.28 -41.22
CA LEU A 51 -89.31 14.63 -42.40
C LEU A 51 -89.61 16.06 -42.89
N THR A 52 -89.39 17.03 -42.02
CA THR A 52 -89.47 18.46 -42.36
C THR A 52 -88.17 18.91 -43.03
N GLN A 53 -88.28 19.78 -44.05
CA GLN A 53 -87.14 20.28 -44.82
C GLN A 53 -86.08 20.97 -43.92
N GLU A 54 -86.51 21.67 -42.87
CA GLU A 54 -85.62 22.32 -41.88
C GLU A 54 -84.78 21.29 -41.10
N ARG A 55 -85.38 20.17 -40.68
CA ARG A 55 -84.69 19.10 -39.95
C ARG A 55 -83.66 18.40 -40.82
N LEU A 56 -83.96 18.26 -42.12
CA LEU A 56 -83.04 17.68 -43.10
C LEU A 56 -81.82 18.57 -43.34
N GLN A 57 -82.01 19.90 -43.36
CA GLN A 57 -80.94 20.87 -43.44
C GLN A 57 -80.07 20.87 -42.18
N ALA A 58 -80.69 20.84 -41.00
CA ALA A 58 -79.98 20.75 -39.72
C ALA A 58 -79.12 19.47 -39.63
N TRP A 59 -79.66 18.31 -40.05
CA TRP A 59 -78.90 17.05 -40.12
C TRP A 59 -77.73 17.11 -41.09
N LYS A 60 -77.89 17.78 -42.24
CA LYS A 60 -76.81 17.95 -43.20
C LYS A 60 -75.65 18.76 -42.60
N GLU A 61 -75.96 19.86 -41.93
CA GLU A 61 -74.98 20.72 -41.26
C GLU A 61 -74.31 19.98 -40.08
N GLU A 62 -75.09 19.25 -39.29
CA GLU A 62 -74.60 18.45 -38.16
C GLU A 62 -73.65 17.33 -38.61
N ILE A 63 -73.98 16.60 -39.68
CA ILE A 63 -73.13 15.53 -40.21
C ILE A 63 -71.85 16.12 -40.81
N GLN A 64 -71.94 17.25 -41.51
CA GLN A 64 -70.74 17.93 -42.04
C GLN A 64 -69.83 18.41 -40.92
N PHE A 65 -70.39 18.98 -39.85
CA PHE A 65 -69.65 19.38 -38.66
C PHE A 65 -68.97 18.19 -37.99
N LYS A 66 -69.72 17.12 -37.68
CA LYS A 66 -69.20 15.89 -37.06
C LYS A 66 -68.14 15.20 -37.93
N HIS A 67 -68.29 15.26 -39.25
CA HIS A 67 -67.27 14.76 -40.18
C HIS A 67 -65.97 15.55 -40.09
N SER A 68 -66.04 16.88 -40.11
CA SER A 68 -64.88 17.75 -39.96
C SER A 68 -64.20 17.54 -38.59
N GLU A 69 -64.98 17.38 -37.53
CA GLU A 69 -64.46 17.12 -36.18
C GLU A 69 -63.71 15.78 -36.12
N ALA A 70 -64.29 14.70 -36.67
CA ALA A 70 -63.64 13.40 -36.75
C ALA A 70 -62.37 13.44 -37.62
N GLN A 71 -62.36 14.21 -38.71
CA GLN A 71 -61.18 14.37 -39.55
C GLN A 71 -60.04 15.11 -38.80
N MET A 72 -60.37 16.19 -38.08
CA MET A 72 -59.39 16.91 -37.26
C MET A 72 -58.83 16.03 -36.14
N TYR A 73 -59.67 15.20 -35.51
CA TYR A 73 -59.23 14.25 -34.49
C TYR A 73 -58.13 13.31 -35.02
N VAL A 74 -58.37 12.71 -36.18
CA VAL A 74 -57.42 11.77 -36.80
C VAL A 74 -56.09 12.45 -37.14
N GLU A 75 -56.14 13.66 -37.72
CA GLU A 75 -54.92 14.42 -38.03
C GLU A 75 -54.16 14.84 -36.75
N PHE A 76 -54.88 15.20 -35.68
CA PHE A 76 -54.29 15.54 -34.40
C PHE A 76 -53.59 14.33 -33.76
N GLU A 77 -54.24 13.17 -33.70
CA GLU A 77 -53.62 11.93 -33.15
C GLU A 77 -52.40 11.51 -33.98
N LYS A 78 -52.48 11.60 -35.31
CA LYS A 78 -51.34 11.34 -36.19
C LYS A 78 -50.17 12.28 -35.91
N LEU A 79 -50.44 13.57 -35.72
CA LEU A 79 -49.42 14.56 -35.39
C LEU A 79 -48.81 14.28 -34.01
N LYS A 80 -49.64 13.96 -33.02
CA LYS A 80 -49.20 13.62 -31.66
C LYS A 80 -48.26 12.42 -31.68
N VAL A 81 -48.65 11.31 -32.31
CA VAL A 81 -47.79 10.12 -32.43
C VAL A 81 -46.48 10.44 -33.13
N LYS A 82 -46.52 11.28 -34.18
CA LYS A 82 -45.31 11.70 -34.90
C LYS A 82 -44.37 12.51 -33.99
N VAL A 83 -44.89 13.50 -33.27
CA VAL A 83 -44.10 14.33 -32.35
C VAL A 83 -43.53 13.51 -31.20
N GLU A 84 -44.31 12.60 -30.63
CA GLU A 84 -43.83 11.69 -29.58
C GLU A 84 -42.69 10.80 -30.09
N ASN A 85 -42.81 10.26 -31.31
CA ASN A 85 -41.78 9.44 -31.90
C ASN A 85 -40.50 10.23 -32.25
N GLU A 86 -40.65 11.44 -32.80
CA GLU A 86 -39.53 12.34 -33.07
C GLU A 86 -38.80 12.73 -31.78
N SER A 87 -39.55 13.15 -30.75
CA SER A 87 -38.98 13.49 -29.44
C SER A 87 -38.30 12.30 -28.76
N ALA A 88 -38.89 11.11 -28.82
CA ALA A 88 -38.28 9.90 -28.29
C ALA A 88 -36.99 9.56 -29.04
N SER A 89 -36.97 9.69 -30.37
CA SER A 89 -35.78 9.43 -31.18
C SER A 89 -34.64 10.42 -30.89
N GLU A 90 -34.94 11.71 -30.79
CA GLU A 90 -33.97 12.76 -30.47
C GLU A 90 -33.39 12.56 -29.05
N ASN A 91 -34.24 12.22 -28.08
CA ASN A 91 -33.79 11.94 -26.72
C ASN A 91 -32.87 10.71 -26.65
N ILE A 92 -33.19 9.65 -27.41
CA ILE A 92 -32.32 8.46 -27.50
C ILE A 92 -30.96 8.81 -28.12
N GLU A 93 -30.94 9.64 -29.16
CA GLU A 93 -29.69 10.07 -29.79
C GLU A 93 -28.85 10.95 -28.86
N GLU A 94 -29.48 11.87 -28.12
CA GLU A 94 -28.76 12.71 -27.15
C GLU A 94 -28.19 11.88 -26.00
N ILE A 95 -28.95 10.91 -25.47
CA ILE A 95 -28.45 9.98 -24.44
C ILE A 95 -27.24 9.21 -24.96
N LYS A 96 -27.29 8.69 -26.20
CA LYS A 96 -26.14 7.97 -26.79
C LYS A 96 -24.91 8.85 -26.86
N ARG A 97 -25.06 10.09 -27.33
CA ARG A 97 -23.95 11.06 -27.44
C ARG A 97 -23.35 11.40 -26.08
N GLN A 98 -24.19 11.64 -25.07
CA GLN A 98 -23.75 11.91 -23.71
C GLN A 98 -23.02 10.70 -23.11
N MET A 99 -23.58 9.50 -23.26
CA MET A 99 -22.96 8.26 -22.78
C MET A 99 -21.58 8.03 -23.38
N GLU A 100 -21.39 8.24 -24.69
CA GLU A 100 -20.09 8.08 -25.33
C GLU A 100 -19.03 9.03 -24.77
N SER A 101 -19.40 10.28 -24.55
CA SER A 101 -18.53 11.30 -23.95
C SER A 101 -18.17 10.96 -22.50
N GLU A 102 -19.16 10.63 -21.68
CA GLU A 102 -18.97 10.29 -20.27
C GLU A 102 -18.14 9.02 -20.08
N LEU A 103 -18.37 8.01 -20.92
CA LEU A 103 -17.64 6.75 -20.87
C LEU A 103 -16.14 6.97 -21.16
N ALA A 104 -15.82 7.84 -22.13
CA ALA A 104 -14.43 8.23 -22.39
C ALA A 104 -13.80 8.94 -21.18
N GLN A 105 -14.53 9.82 -20.49
CA GLN A 105 -14.03 10.49 -19.29
C GLN A 105 -13.82 9.51 -18.13
N ILE A 106 -14.75 8.56 -17.93
CA ILE A 106 -14.67 7.54 -16.89
C ILE A 106 -13.45 6.64 -17.12
N ARG A 107 -13.20 6.20 -18.37
CA ARG A 107 -11.99 5.42 -18.71
C ARG A 107 -10.71 6.15 -18.33
N ARG A 108 -10.58 7.43 -18.72
CA ARG A 108 -9.41 8.25 -18.36
C ARG A 108 -9.22 8.36 -16.84
N LYS A 109 -10.30 8.59 -16.08
CA LYS A 109 -10.24 8.65 -14.61
C LYS A 109 -9.85 7.30 -13.99
N ASN A 110 -10.33 6.20 -14.56
CA ASN A 110 -9.95 4.85 -14.13
C ASN A 110 -8.45 4.61 -14.35
N ASP A 111 -7.92 4.94 -15.53
CA ASP A 111 -6.49 4.77 -15.84
C ASP A 111 -5.59 5.54 -14.88
N VAL A 112 -5.93 6.80 -14.58
CA VAL A 112 -5.22 7.62 -13.58
C VAL A 112 -5.26 6.98 -12.19
N THR A 113 -6.42 6.46 -11.81
CA THR A 113 -6.60 5.80 -10.51
C THR A 113 -5.79 4.51 -10.42
N ARG A 114 -5.75 3.72 -11.50
CA ARG A 114 -4.96 2.50 -11.61
C ARG A 114 -3.47 2.78 -11.50
N GLN A 115 -2.96 3.79 -12.20
CA GLN A 115 -1.56 4.23 -12.10
C GLN A 115 -1.21 4.71 -10.68
N ARG A 116 -2.10 5.46 -10.04
CA ARG A 116 -1.90 5.89 -8.65
C ARG A 116 -1.85 4.69 -7.71
N ASN A 117 -2.75 3.72 -7.88
CA ASN A 117 -2.79 2.52 -7.05
C ASN A 117 -1.51 1.68 -7.23
N GLU A 118 -1.03 1.53 -8.46
CA GLU A 118 0.23 0.86 -8.75
C GLU A 118 1.43 1.52 -8.05
N LYS A 119 1.52 2.85 -8.08
CA LYS A 119 2.55 3.59 -7.33
C LYS A 119 2.43 3.37 -5.81
N LEU A 120 1.22 3.33 -5.27
CA LEU A 120 1.00 3.05 -3.85
C LEU A 120 1.41 1.62 -3.48
N ARG A 121 1.12 0.64 -4.34
CA ARG A 121 1.59 -0.75 -4.13
C ARG A 121 3.11 -0.84 -4.17
N ALA A 122 3.75 -0.16 -5.12
CA ALA A 122 5.21 -0.11 -5.19
C ALA A 122 5.80 0.54 -3.93
N MET A 123 5.21 1.63 -3.44
CA MET A 123 5.63 2.28 -2.21
C MET A 123 5.46 1.37 -0.98
N ASN A 124 4.34 0.66 -0.87
CA ASN A 124 4.14 -0.30 0.21
C ASN A 124 5.17 -1.43 0.15
N SER A 125 5.46 -1.97 -1.05
CA SER A 125 6.52 -2.96 -1.22
C SER A 125 7.90 -2.42 -0.84
N HIS A 126 8.20 -1.15 -1.11
CA HIS A 126 9.44 -0.51 -0.65
C HIS A 126 9.48 -0.37 0.87
N ILE A 127 8.34 -0.06 1.51
CA ILE A 127 8.23 0.00 2.97
C ILE A 127 8.46 -1.39 3.57
N ASP A 128 7.87 -2.43 2.99
CA ASP A 128 8.06 -3.81 3.43
C ASP A 128 9.54 -4.22 3.32
N LEU A 129 10.20 -3.89 2.21
CA LEU A 129 11.65 -4.14 2.04
C LEU A 129 12.50 -3.41 3.07
N VAL A 130 12.19 -2.14 3.35
CA VAL A 130 12.91 -1.36 4.37
C VAL A 130 12.67 -1.93 5.76
N ASN A 131 11.44 -2.36 6.07
CA ASN A 131 11.11 -2.97 7.35
C ASN A 131 11.85 -4.30 7.53
N GLU A 132 11.90 -5.14 6.50
CA GLU A 132 12.67 -6.39 6.52
C GLU A 132 14.16 -6.12 6.76
N GLN A 133 14.75 -5.15 6.05
CA GLN A 133 16.14 -4.73 6.27
C GLN A 133 16.38 -4.18 7.68
N LEU A 134 15.43 -3.43 8.23
CA LEU A 134 15.51 -2.92 9.61
C LEU A 134 15.41 -4.06 10.64
N GLU A 135 14.56 -5.05 10.41
CA GLU A 135 14.49 -6.24 11.25
C GLU A 135 15.81 -7.01 11.21
N ASP A 136 16.41 -7.19 10.04
CA ASP A 136 17.72 -7.84 9.90
C ASP A 136 18.83 -7.07 10.61
N MET A 137 18.79 -5.73 10.56
CA MET A 137 19.67 -4.86 11.35
C MET A 137 19.48 -5.06 12.84
N HIS A 138 18.25 -5.16 13.31
CA HIS A 138 17.95 -5.41 14.72
C HIS A 138 18.34 -6.81 15.20
N ARG A 139 18.23 -7.83 14.33
CA ARG A 139 18.68 -9.20 14.60
C ARG A 139 20.21 -9.34 14.65
N GLY A 140 20.95 -8.27 14.35
CA GLY A 140 22.41 -8.18 14.57
C GLY A 140 23.27 -8.89 13.52
N LYS A 141 22.68 -9.33 12.41
CA LYS A 141 23.37 -10.00 11.29
C LYS A 141 23.35 -9.15 10.02
N SER A 142 23.60 -7.84 10.14
CA SER A 142 23.65 -6.99 8.96
C SER A 142 25.05 -6.91 8.37
N ARG A 143 25.10 -7.07 7.05
CA ARG A 143 26.29 -6.91 6.24
C ARG A 143 26.23 -5.56 5.53
N VAL A 144 27.26 -4.75 5.69
CA VAL A 144 27.45 -3.53 4.89
C VAL A 144 28.54 -3.82 3.89
N SER A 145 28.23 -3.75 2.58
CA SER A 145 29.22 -3.81 1.51
C SER A 145 29.32 -2.46 0.80
N ALA A 146 30.56 -2.07 0.48
CA ALA A 146 30.84 -0.89 -0.30
C ALA A 146 32.21 -1.04 -0.97
N THR A 147 32.47 -0.20 -1.97
CA THR A 147 33.78 -0.16 -2.61
C THR A 147 34.87 0.35 -1.66
N ARG A 148 36.13 -0.02 -1.90
CA ARG A 148 37.26 0.47 -1.10
C ARG A 148 37.31 2.01 -1.05
N GLU A 149 37.08 2.67 -2.18
CA GLU A 149 37.09 4.13 -2.27
C GLU A 149 36.00 4.78 -1.39
N GLU A 150 34.81 4.18 -1.34
CA GLU A 150 33.71 4.66 -0.50
C GLU A 150 34.01 4.49 1.00
N TRP A 151 34.62 3.37 1.39
CA TRP A 151 35.09 3.16 2.75
C TRP A 151 36.18 4.17 3.14
N GLU A 152 37.16 4.39 2.27
CA GLU A 152 38.24 5.38 2.50
C GLU A 152 37.69 6.80 2.62
N ARG A 153 36.65 7.14 1.85
CA ARG A 153 35.99 8.45 1.93
C ARG A 153 35.25 8.66 3.24
N GLN A 154 34.61 7.63 3.79
CA GLN A 154 33.76 7.76 4.99
C GLN A 154 34.54 7.56 6.31
N LEU A 155 35.44 6.59 6.37
CA LEU A 155 36.23 6.26 7.57
C LEU A 155 37.59 6.95 7.62
N GLY A 156 38.13 7.33 6.45
CA GLY A 156 39.50 7.81 6.28
C GLY A 156 40.47 6.66 6.01
N ARG A 157 41.48 6.93 5.15
CA ARG A 157 42.50 5.95 4.74
C ARG A 157 43.19 5.21 5.89
N PRO A 158 43.65 5.88 6.98
CA PRO A 158 44.36 5.20 8.06
C PRO A 158 43.51 4.16 8.80
N ALA A 159 42.21 4.45 8.95
CA ALA A 159 41.28 3.53 9.60
C ALA A 159 40.97 2.33 8.71
N VAL A 160 40.81 2.53 7.40
CA VAL A 160 40.58 1.44 6.44
C VAL A 160 41.78 0.51 6.34
N GLU A 161 43.00 1.05 6.30
CA GLU A 161 44.23 0.24 6.30
C GLU A 161 44.33 -0.60 7.59
N SER A 162 44.11 0.00 8.76
CA SER A 162 44.08 -0.73 10.03
C SER A 162 42.99 -1.82 10.10
N LEU A 163 41.82 -1.59 9.47
CA LEU A 163 40.74 -2.56 9.40
C LEU A 163 40.99 -3.70 8.39
N LEU A 164 41.74 -3.42 7.33
CA LEU A 164 42.21 -4.44 6.39
C LEU A 164 43.28 -5.34 7.04
N ASP A 165 44.21 -4.74 7.79
CA ASP A 165 45.26 -5.47 8.50
C ASP A 165 44.71 -6.34 9.64
N SER A 166 43.61 -5.91 10.26
CA SER A 166 42.91 -6.68 11.31
C SER A 166 41.92 -7.73 10.77
N ASN A 167 41.87 -7.94 9.44
CA ASN A 167 41.03 -8.93 8.76
C ASN A 167 39.53 -8.80 9.10
N VAL A 168 39.04 -7.57 9.27
CA VAL A 168 37.62 -7.27 9.57
C VAL A 168 36.77 -7.23 8.30
N PHE A 169 37.39 -6.98 7.14
CA PHE A 169 36.71 -6.93 5.85
C PHE A 169 36.77 -8.28 5.12
N ASP A 170 35.60 -8.78 4.72
CA ASP A 170 35.49 -9.85 3.74
C ASP A 170 35.52 -9.24 2.34
N LYS A 171 36.46 -9.70 1.50
CA LYS A 171 36.58 -9.27 0.10
C LYS A 171 35.61 -10.09 -0.76
N ASN A 172 34.61 -9.44 -1.31
CA ASN A 172 33.61 -10.05 -2.17
C ASN A 172 33.71 -9.45 -3.58
N ILE A 173 33.82 -10.31 -4.59
CA ILE A 173 33.76 -9.87 -5.99
C ILE A 173 32.29 -9.88 -6.40
N VAL A 174 31.70 -8.69 -6.56
CA VAL A 174 30.32 -8.54 -6.99
C VAL A 174 30.29 -8.31 -8.50
N LYS A 175 29.57 -9.18 -9.21
CA LYS A 175 29.33 -9.03 -10.64
C LYS A 175 28.22 -8.01 -10.85
N VAL A 176 28.58 -6.84 -11.39
CA VAL A 176 27.58 -5.86 -11.80
C VAL A 176 26.86 -6.40 -13.05
N ARG A 177 25.57 -6.09 -13.19
CA ARG A 177 24.67 -6.57 -14.24
C ARG A 177 25.17 -6.35 -15.69
N ASP A 178 26.17 -5.47 -15.86
CA ASP A 178 26.81 -5.12 -17.14
C ASP A 178 28.15 -5.85 -17.40
N GLY A 179 28.55 -6.81 -16.56
CA GLY A 179 29.74 -7.65 -16.78
C GLY A 179 31.04 -7.12 -16.16
N ASP A 180 31.03 -5.92 -15.58
CA ASP A 180 32.15 -5.40 -14.79
C ASP A 180 32.17 -6.04 -13.40
N GLU A 181 33.26 -6.76 -13.09
CA GLU A 181 33.53 -7.29 -11.77
C GLU A 181 34.11 -6.17 -10.89
N ARG A 182 33.45 -5.84 -9.78
CA ARG A 182 33.96 -4.87 -8.81
C ARG A 182 34.25 -5.56 -7.49
N GLU A 183 35.42 -5.26 -6.93
CA GLU A 183 35.78 -5.68 -5.59
C GLU A 183 35.04 -4.81 -4.58
N GLU A 184 34.15 -5.45 -3.80
CA GLU A 184 33.49 -4.84 -2.65
C GLU A 184 34.09 -5.39 -1.35
N LEU A 185 34.32 -4.49 -0.41
CA LEU A 185 34.69 -4.85 0.96
C LEU A 185 33.41 -4.89 1.79
N SER A 186 33.16 -6.02 2.44
CA SER A 186 31.99 -6.18 3.30
C SER A 186 32.37 -6.40 4.75
N VAL A 187 31.60 -5.80 5.66
CA VAL A 187 31.74 -5.99 7.11
C VAL A 187 30.43 -6.56 7.63
N VAL A 188 30.54 -7.66 8.37
CA VAL A 188 29.44 -8.18 9.19
C VAL A 188 29.65 -7.65 10.61
N SER A 189 28.74 -6.79 11.06
CA SER A 189 28.82 -6.22 12.39
C SER A 189 27.43 -5.96 12.96
N ASN A 190 27.37 -5.70 14.26
CA ASN A 190 26.13 -5.41 14.94
C ASN A 190 25.72 -3.95 14.70
N PHE A 191 24.86 -3.74 13.70
CA PHE A 191 24.28 -2.43 13.36
C PHE A 191 22.90 -2.18 14.01
N SER A 192 22.57 -2.89 15.09
CA SER A 192 21.26 -2.77 15.77
C SER A 192 21.00 -1.40 16.41
N ARG A 193 22.06 -0.61 16.66
CA ARG A 193 21.96 0.72 17.27
C ARG A 193 21.78 1.80 16.21
N ARG A 194 20.98 2.82 16.53
CA ARG A 194 20.75 3.96 15.64
C ARG A 194 22.03 4.77 15.43
N ALA A 195 22.21 5.29 14.22
CA ALA A 195 23.38 6.08 13.86
C ALA A 195 23.61 7.29 14.79
N ASP A 196 22.54 7.95 15.25
CA ASP A 196 22.65 9.10 16.16
C ASP A 196 23.12 8.71 17.57
N GLU A 197 22.74 7.52 18.04
CA GLU A 197 23.22 6.97 19.32
C GLU A 197 24.68 6.56 19.20
N LEU A 198 25.06 5.92 18.09
CA LEU A 198 26.44 5.58 17.80
C LEU A 198 27.34 6.83 17.72
N LYS A 199 26.87 7.92 17.12
CA LYS A 199 27.60 9.21 17.14
C LYS A 199 27.80 9.73 18.56
N LYS A 200 26.75 9.77 19.38
CA LYS A 200 26.85 10.23 20.78
C LYS A 200 27.80 9.36 21.60
N THR A 201 27.73 8.04 21.46
CA THR A 201 28.63 7.12 22.16
C THR A 201 30.08 7.29 21.68
N ASN A 202 30.31 7.45 20.37
CA ASN A 202 31.63 7.71 19.80
C ASN A 202 32.23 9.02 20.34
N ASP A 203 31.45 10.09 20.39
CA ASP A 203 31.89 11.38 20.95
C ASP A 203 32.21 11.26 22.44
N SER A 204 31.40 10.50 23.19
CA SER A 204 31.68 10.21 24.60
C SER A 204 32.97 9.39 24.76
N MET A 205 33.17 8.34 23.96
CA MET A 205 34.37 7.51 23.97
C MET A 205 35.61 8.31 23.62
N LYS A 206 35.54 9.20 22.61
CA LYS A 206 36.65 10.11 22.26
C LYS A 206 37.02 11.03 23.42
N LYS A 207 36.04 11.61 24.11
CA LYS A 207 36.28 12.43 25.31
C LYS A 207 36.92 11.61 26.42
N THR A 208 36.45 10.39 26.65
CA THR A 208 37.06 9.49 27.64
C THR A 208 38.49 9.12 27.25
N ALA A 209 38.77 8.81 25.99
CA ALA A 209 40.11 8.51 25.51
C ALA A 209 41.06 9.71 25.67
N GLN A 210 40.60 10.92 25.35
CA GLN A 210 41.37 12.15 25.59
C GLN A 210 41.66 12.36 27.08
N ARG A 211 40.66 12.14 27.94
CA ARG A 211 40.83 12.21 29.39
C ARG A 211 41.87 11.20 29.88
N LEU A 212 41.76 9.94 29.44
CA LEU A 212 42.72 8.89 29.80
C LEU A 212 44.13 9.20 29.31
N GLN A 213 44.28 9.82 28.15
CA GLN A 213 45.58 10.23 27.63
C GLN A 213 46.22 11.32 28.52
N VAL A 214 45.43 12.28 29.00
CA VAL A 214 45.90 13.30 29.96
C VAL A 214 46.23 12.65 31.31
N GLU A 215 45.38 11.75 31.81
CA GLU A 215 45.64 11.02 33.05
C GLU A 215 46.92 10.18 32.95
N LEU A 216 47.16 9.49 31.84
CA LEU A 216 48.38 8.71 31.59
C LEU A 216 49.61 9.62 31.55
N ALA A 217 49.52 10.78 30.90
CA ALA A 217 50.60 11.77 30.92
C ALA A 217 50.90 12.23 32.36
N ASN A 218 49.86 12.51 33.16
CA ASN A 218 50.01 12.88 34.56
C ASN A 218 50.61 11.74 35.41
N TYR A 219 50.21 10.49 35.19
CA TYR A 219 50.81 9.34 35.87
C TYR A 219 52.26 9.16 35.48
N LYS A 220 52.60 9.32 34.20
CA LYS A 220 53.99 9.27 33.73
C LYS A 220 54.84 10.37 34.37
N GLU A 221 54.31 11.58 34.53
CA GLU A 221 55.00 12.67 35.22
C GLU A 221 55.20 12.37 36.70
N LYS A 222 54.16 11.86 37.39
CA LYS A 222 54.28 11.41 38.79
C LYS A 222 55.33 10.33 38.95
N TRP A 223 55.33 9.32 38.07
CA TRP A 223 56.36 8.27 38.09
C TRP A 223 57.75 8.80 37.79
N ALA A 224 57.90 9.77 36.89
CA ALA A 224 59.19 10.41 36.64
C ALA A 224 59.67 11.23 37.85
N HIS A 225 58.74 11.91 38.55
CA HIS A 225 59.04 12.63 39.79
C HIS A 225 59.46 11.66 40.91
N ASP A 226 58.70 10.59 41.10
CA ASP A 226 59.00 9.55 42.08
C ASP A 226 60.35 8.88 41.76
N ALA A 227 60.64 8.59 40.49
CA ALA A 227 61.94 8.08 40.06
C ALA A 227 63.07 9.06 40.40
N SER A 228 62.89 10.37 40.20
CA SER A 228 63.88 11.38 40.60
C SER A 228 64.06 11.47 42.13
N LEU A 229 62.99 11.27 42.91
CA LEU A 229 63.08 11.18 44.37
C LEU A 229 63.81 9.90 44.79
N PHE A 230 63.54 8.76 44.14
CA PHE A 230 64.26 7.51 44.36
C PHE A 230 65.74 7.64 43.98
N ASP A 231 66.09 8.36 42.91
CA ASP A 231 67.49 8.64 42.55
C ASP A 231 68.19 9.43 43.65
N LYS A 232 67.56 10.48 44.19
CA LYS A 232 68.10 11.26 45.32
C LYS A 232 68.23 10.44 46.59
N ILE A 233 67.24 9.61 46.91
CA ILE A 233 67.31 8.67 48.03
C ILE A 233 68.46 7.69 47.80
N THR A 234 68.62 7.19 46.58
CA THR A 234 69.69 6.26 46.19
C THR A 234 71.06 6.93 46.26
N GLU A 235 71.19 8.21 45.90
CA GLU A 235 72.42 9.00 46.12
C GLU A 235 72.75 9.14 47.60
N VAL A 236 71.77 9.49 48.44
CA VAL A 236 71.96 9.55 49.90
C VAL A 236 72.32 8.16 50.47
N LEU A 237 71.70 7.09 49.97
CA LEU A 237 72.03 5.72 50.36
C LEU A 237 73.42 5.31 49.88
N LYS A 238 73.85 5.72 48.69
CA LYS A 238 75.22 5.51 48.18
C LYS A 238 76.24 6.27 49.02
N ASP A 239 75.95 7.51 49.37
CA ASP A 239 76.80 8.32 50.25
C ASP A 239 76.87 7.72 51.67
N GLU A 240 75.77 7.19 52.20
CA GLU A 240 75.77 6.43 53.46
C GLU A 240 76.51 5.10 53.34
N LEU A 241 76.40 4.38 52.21
CA LEU A 241 77.18 3.17 51.93
C LEU A 241 78.70 3.45 51.87
N VAL A 242 79.08 4.59 51.29
CA VAL A 242 80.48 5.06 51.24
C VAL A 242 80.95 5.52 52.63
N LYS A 243 80.12 6.26 53.39
CA LYS A 243 80.44 6.66 54.78
C LYS A 243 80.53 5.49 55.75
N ARG A 244 79.78 4.42 55.52
CA ARG A 244 79.85 3.15 56.27
C ARG A 244 81.02 2.26 55.82
N ASP A 245 81.86 2.74 54.91
CA ASP A 245 83.09 2.11 54.40
C ASP A 245 82.87 0.63 54.02
N LEU A 246 81.84 0.39 53.21
CA LEU A 246 81.58 -0.92 52.60
C LEU A 246 82.17 -1.05 51.18
N PHE A 247 83.24 -0.31 50.86
CA PHE A 247 84.11 -0.62 49.73
C PHE A 247 85.30 -1.48 50.17
N ARG A 248 85.03 -2.76 50.42
CA ARG A 248 86.08 -3.79 50.39
C ARG A 248 86.19 -4.28 48.94
N PRO A 249 87.35 -4.15 48.27
CA PRO A 249 87.50 -4.65 46.91
C PRO A 249 87.37 -6.17 46.90
N GLN A 250 86.77 -6.70 45.83
CA GLN A 250 86.58 -8.11 45.53
C GLN A 250 87.81 -8.97 45.87
N GLY A 251 87.58 -10.06 46.60
CA GLY A 251 88.49 -11.17 46.76
C GLY A 251 87.75 -12.50 46.61
N LYS A 252 87.86 -13.06 45.39
CA LYS A 252 88.00 -14.48 45.01
C LYS A 252 87.33 -15.60 45.85
N ASN A 253 86.65 -16.48 45.10
CA ASN A 253 86.31 -17.91 45.35
C ASN A 253 85.17 -18.12 46.37
N GLN A 254 84.17 -18.97 46.18
CA GLN A 254 83.99 -20.28 45.52
C GLN A 254 82.53 -20.31 44.95
N ALA A 255 82.24 -20.75 43.72
CA ALA A 255 82.19 -22.14 43.26
C ALA A 255 81.35 -23.02 44.20
N ASP A 256 80.09 -23.27 43.83
CA ASP A 256 79.42 -24.57 43.98
C ASP A 256 78.33 -24.64 42.90
N GLU A 257 78.66 -25.42 41.87
CA GLU A 257 77.75 -26.09 40.96
C GLU A 257 77.05 -27.21 41.73
N ASP A 258 75.75 -27.40 41.46
CA ASP A 258 74.98 -28.67 41.51
C ASP A 258 73.55 -28.23 41.17
N ASN A 259 73.11 -28.29 39.90
CA ASN A 259 72.70 -29.47 39.15
C ASN A 259 71.74 -30.36 39.95
N ASP A 260 70.44 -30.22 39.68
CA ASP A 260 69.56 -31.37 39.46
C ASP A 260 68.33 -30.90 38.66
N GLU A 261 68.29 -31.41 37.44
CA GLU A 261 67.13 -31.56 36.58
C GLU A 261 66.09 -32.42 37.31
N ASP A 262 64.82 -32.04 37.25
CA ASP A 262 63.72 -33.00 37.20
C ASP A 262 62.57 -32.36 36.44
N GLU A 263 62.41 -32.85 35.21
CA GLU A 263 61.19 -32.83 34.43
C GLU A 263 60.10 -33.54 35.24
N ASP A 264 58.88 -32.99 35.30
CA ASP A 264 57.68 -33.82 35.27
C ASP A 264 56.53 -32.96 34.72
N GLU A 265 56.11 -33.37 33.52
CA GLU A 265 54.87 -33.03 32.84
C GLU A 265 53.70 -33.59 33.66
N ASP A 266 52.67 -32.78 33.92
CA ASP A 266 51.33 -33.31 34.18
C ASP A 266 50.34 -32.59 33.26
N GLU A 267 49.88 -33.39 32.29
CA GLU A 267 48.71 -33.15 31.44
C GLU A 267 47.40 -33.24 32.25
N ASP A 268 46.37 -32.62 31.68
CA ASP A 268 44.94 -32.89 31.86
C ASP A 268 44.26 -32.61 33.23
N ASP A 269 43.33 -31.66 33.21
CA ASP A 269 41.92 -32.03 33.36
C ASP A 269 40.99 -30.94 32.80
N ASN A 270 40.42 -31.25 31.62
CA ASN A 270 39.11 -30.78 31.20
C ASN A 270 38.05 -31.27 32.21
N ASP A 271 37.23 -30.37 32.73
CA ASP A 271 35.78 -30.55 32.89
C ASP A 271 35.23 -29.51 33.86
N LEU A 272 34.44 -28.55 33.35
CA LEU A 272 33.26 -28.02 34.04
C LEU A 272 32.35 -27.33 33.00
N ASP A 273 31.64 -28.14 32.23
CA ASP A 273 30.41 -27.78 31.54
C ASP A 273 29.23 -28.38 32.34
N ALA A 274 28.38 -27.54 32.94
CA ALA A 274 26.98 -27.83 33.31
C ALA A 274 26.41 -26.77 34.27
N GLU A 275 25.50 -25.92 33.77
CA GLU A 275 24.16 -25.65 34.35
C GLU A 275 23.31 -25.01 33.23
N ALA A 276 22.50 -25.79 32.51
CA ALA A 276 21.08 -26.07 32.80
C ALA A 276 20.27 -24.76 32.90
N ALA A 277 19.63 -24.26 31.83
CA ALA A 277 18.40 -24.76 31.22
C ALA A 277 17.27 -25.01 32.23
N GLU A 278 16.50 -23.97 32.55
CA GLU A 278 15.08 -24.13 32.91
C GLU A 278 14.20 -23.55 31.81
N SER A 279 13.38 -24.44 31.29
CA SER A 279 12.29 -24.23 30.35
C SER A 279 11.00 -24.57 31.08
N GLU A 280 10.06 -23.65 31.09
CA GLU A 280 8.61 -23.87 31.25
C GLU A 280 7.98 -22.90 30.23
N GLN A 281 7.39 -23.31 29.10
CA GLN A 281 6.15 -24.07 28.90
C GLN A 281 5.06 -23.57 29.87
N ASP A 282 3.87 -23.11 29.50
CA ASP A 282 3.01 -23.37 28.36
C ASP A 282 1.82 -22.40 28.52
N SER A 283 1.26 -21.86 27.44
CA SER A 283 -0.13 -21.36 27.39
C SER A 283 -0.48 -20.99 25.96
N LEU A 284 -0.69 -22.04 25.16
CA LEU A 284 -1.57 -22.00 24.01
C LEU A 284 -3.02 -21.72 24.45
N SER A 285 -3.66 -20.72 23.85
CA SER A 285 -5.09 -20.78 23.59
C SER A 285 -5.39 -20.26 22.19
N GLU A 286 -5.89 -21.20 21.42
CA GLU A 286 -6.21 -21.21 20.01
C GLU A 286 -7.55 -20.52 19.72
N ALA A 287 -7.62 -19.89 18.54
CA ALA A 287 -8.78 -19.61 17.70
C ALA A 287 -9.97 -18.79 18.26
N GLN A 288 -10.28 -17.70 17.55
CA GLN A 288 -11.55 -17.64 16.84
C GLN A 288 -11.50 -16.71 15.62
N ASN A 289 -11.56 -17.35 14.45
CA ASN A 289 -12.07 -16.80 13.20
C ASN A 289 -13.50 -16.29 13.41
N SER A 290 -13.80 -15.11 12.89
CA SER A 290 -15.14 -14.77 12.41
C SER A 290 -15.02 -13.95 11.13
N ASP A 291 -14.91 -14.66 10.01
CA ASP A 291 -15.51 -14.25 8.75
C ASP A 291 -17.03 -14.15 8.98
N GLU A 292 -17.62 -13.01 8.65
CA GLU A 292 -19.05 -12.91 8.38
C GLU A 292 -19.25 -12.03 7.13
N GLU A 293 -19.19 -12.67 5.97
CA GLU A 293 -19.97 -12.27 4.81
C GLU A 293 -21.41 -12.80 4.96
N GLY A 294 -22.42 -11.94 4.82
CA GLY A 294 -23.73 -12.38 4.31
C GLY A 294 -25.00 -11.65 4.76
N LYS A 295 -25.46 -10.75 3.88
CA LYS A 295 -26.88 -10.43 3.52
C LYS A 295 -27.77 -9.66 4.50
N LEU A 296 -28.09 -8.41 4.14
CA LEU A 296 -29.36 -8.01 3.46
C LEU A 296 -29.23 -6.60 2.88
#